data_AF-A0A8T5KCE8-F1
#
_entry.id   AF-A0A8T5KCE8-F1
#
_cell.length_a   1.000
_cell.length_b   1.000
_cell.length_c   1.000
_cell.angle_alpha   90.00
_cell.angle_beta   90.00
_cell.angle_gamma   90.00
#
_symmetry.space_group_name_H-M   'P 1'
#
loop_
_entity.id
_entity.type
_entity.pdbx_description
1 polymer ?
#
loop_
_entity_poly.entity_id
_entity_poly.type
_entity_poly.pdbx_seq_one_letter_code
_entity_poly.pdbx_strand_id
1 'polypeptide(L)'
;MADLPQLIQKAWQQRALLHAAAGQNTYRIFHGFSEGLPGLNIDRYATTALISHPAALHDDLTIITATLLNCHSFDLIVSRPQKQPAKVLRGTAPTIPLEVLDNHIKFQIEPLAANPGLYLDARPVRTWLKQHSENRRILNL
;
A
#
# COMPACT_ATOMS: atom_id res chain seq x y z
N MET A 1 0.89 -19.97 -16.48
CA MET A 1 0.78 -19.13 -15.28
C MET A 1 0.15 -17.82 -15.70
N ALA A 2 -0.73 -17.22 -14.90
CA ALA A 2 -1.33 -15.93 -15.24
C ALA A 2 -0.23 -14.86 -15.38
N ASP A 3 -0.37 -13.97 -16.35
CA ASP A 3 0.59 -12.90 -16.61
C ASP A 3 0.51 -11.85 -15.49
N LEU A 4 1.43 -11.94 -14.52
CA LEU A 4 1.43 -11.11 -13.31
C LEU A 4 1.46 -9.60 -13.62
N PRO A 5 2.30 -9.10 -14.54
CA PRO A 5 2.21 -7.75 -15.07
C PRO A 5 0.79 -7.33 -15.46
N GLN A 6 0.10 -8.16 -16.24
CA GLN A 6 -1.25 -7.87 -16.71
C GLN A 6 -2.26 -7.81 -15.56
N LEU A 7 -2.14 -8.69 -14.57
CA LEU A 7 -2.98 -8.69 -13.37
C LEU A 7 -2.80 -7.41 -12.55
N ILE A 8 -1.55 -6.97 -12.33
CA ILE A 8 -1.24 -5.74 -11.58
C ILE A 8 -1.73 -4.51 -12.34
N GLN A 9 -1.51 -4.44 -13.65
CA GLN A 9 -1.99 -3.33 -14.49
C GLN A 9 -3.51 -3.24 -14.48
N LYS A 10 -4.20 -4.38 -14.62
CA LYS A 10 -5.66 -4.44 -14.52
C LYS A 10 -6.13 -3.96 -13.15
N ALA A 11 -5.50 -4.44 -12.08
CA ALA A 11 -5.84 -4.01 -10.72
C ALA A 11 -5.63 -2.49 -10.56
N TRP A 12 -4.50 -1.95 -11.01
CA TRP A 12 -4.23 -0.51 -11.03
C TRP A 12 -5.35 0.27 -11.75
N GLN A 13 -5.71 -0.12 -12.96
CA GLN A 13 -6.79 0.54 -13.73
C GLN A 13 -8.13 0.54 -12.98
N GLN A 14 -8.46 -0.54 -12.28
CA GLN A 14 -9.69 -0.61 -11.47
C GLN A 14 -9.68 0.36 -10.27
N ARG A 15 -8.52 0.91 -9.87
CA ARG A 15 -8.39 1.93 -8.81
C ARG A 15 -8.40 3.36 -9.36
N ALA A 16 -8.76 3.59 -10.63
CA ALA A 16 -8.77 4.93 -11.25
C ALA A 16 -9.46 6.01 -10.39
N LEU A 17 -10.61 5.69 -9.78
CA LEU A 17 -11.32 6.63 -8.88
C LEU A 17 -10.52 6.98 -7.62
N LEU A 18 -9.74 6.04 -7.07
CA LEU A 18 -8.87 6.29 -5.93
C LEU A 18 -7.64 7.12 -6.30
N HIS A 19 -7.15 7.02 -7.53
CA HIS A 19 -6.06 7.86 -8.03
C HIS A 19 -6.49 9.32 -8.16
N ALA A 20 -7.73 9.53 -8.59
CA ALA A 20 -8.31 10.85 -8.81
C ALA A 20 -8.88 11.49 -7.53
N ALA A 21 -9.03 10.74 -6.44
CA ALA A 21 -9.62 11.23 -5.21
C ALA A 21 -8.71 12.24 -4.50
N ALA A 22 -9.17 13.50 -4.43
CA ALA A 22 -8.49 14.53 -3.66
C ALA A 22 -8.37 14.13 -2.18
N GLY A 23 -7.20 14.41 -1.58
CA GLY A 23 -6.95 14.10 -0.17
C GLY A 23 -6.83 12.61 0.15
N GLN A 24 -6.73 11.73 -0.84
CA GLN A 24 -6.50 10.30 -0.67
C GLN A 24 -5.30 9.87 -1.51
N ASN A 25 -4.22 9.45 -0.87
CA ASN A 25 -3.04 8.95 -1.58
C ASN A 25 -2.55 7.60 -1.03
N THR A 26 -3.35 6.96 -0.20
CA THR A 26 -3.09 5.62 0.33
C THR A 26 -4.17 4.65 -0.16
N TYR A 27 -3.84 3.44 -0.58
CA TYR A 27 -4.83 2.36 -0.87
C TYR A 27 -4.12 1.08 -1.33
N ARG A 28 -4.82 -0.05 -1.28
CA ARG A 28 -4.33 -1.31 -1.85
C ARG A 28 -4.43 -1.30 -3.38
N ILE A 29 -3.28 -1.37 -4.05
CA ILE A 29 -3.18 -1.52 -5.51
C ILE A 29 -3.60 -2.93 -5.91
N PHE A 30 -3.06 -3.95 -5.21
CA PHE A 30 -3.27 -5.35 -5.56
C PHE A 30 -3.57 -6.17 -4.31
N HIS A 31 -4.67 -6.91 -4.33
CA HIS A 31 -5.12 -7.84 -3.31
C HIS A 31 -5.13 -9.25 -3.89
N GLY A 32 -4.01 -9.95 -3.75
CA GLY A 32 -3.74 -11.16 -4.50
C GLY A 32 -4.71 -12.32 -4.25
N PHE A 33 -5.38 -12.36 -3.10
CA PHE A 33 -6.43 -13.34 -2.86
C PHE A 33 -7.59 -13.22 -3.86
N SER A 34 -8.06 -11.99 -4.12
CA SER A 34 -9.14 -11.73 -5.08
C SER A 34 -8.66 -11.51 -6.51
N GLU A 35 -7.37 -11.22 -6.70
CA GLU A 35 -6.83 -10.77 -7.99
C GLU A 35 -5.85 -11.74 -8.65
N GLY A 36 -5.81 -12.99 -8.16
CA GLY A 36 -5.23 -14.12 -8.90
C GLY A 36 -3.82 -14.53 -8.47
N LEU A 37 -3.28 -13.99 -7.37
CA LEU A 37 -2.03 -14.45 -6.78
C LEU A 37 -2.07 -14.41 -5.24
N PRO A 38 -2.73 -15.40 -4.59
CA PRO A 38 -2.86 -15.44 -3.14
C PRO A 38 -1.51 -15.29 -2.42
N GLY A 39 -1.49 -14.44 -1.40
CA GLY A 39 -0.28 -14.12 -0.63
C GLY A 39 0.45 -12.85 -1.09
N LEU A 40 0.23 -12.36 -2.31
CA LEU A 40 0.75 -11.06 -2.76
C LEU A 40 -0.22 -9.93 -2.42
N ASN A 41 0.25 -8.91 -1.72
CA ASN A 41 -0.45 -7.63 -1.57
C ASN A 41 0.49 -6.49 -1.97
N ILE A 42 -0.04 -5.51 -2.71
CA ILE A 42 0.69 -4.29 -3.05
C ILE A 42 -0.11 -3.10 -2.53
N ASP A 43 0.47 -2.35 -1.62
CA ASP A 43 -0.14 -1.18 -0.98
C ASP A 43 0.58 0.10 -1.42
N ARG A 44 -0.19 1.13 -1.78
CA ARG A 44 0.30 2.48 -2.07
C ARG A 44 0.21 3.35 -0.83
N TYR A 45 1.27 4.10 -0.60
CA TYR A 45 1.39 5.15 0.41
C TYR A 45 2.05 6.38 -0.23
N ALA A 46 1.24 7.30 -0.75
CA ALA A 46 1.69 8.42 -1.59
C ALA A 46 2.56 7.92 -2.76
N THR A 47 3.83 8.32 -2.82
CA THR A 47 4.82 7.87 -3.82
C THR A 47 5.63 6.64 -3.35
N THR A 48 5.19 5.97 -2.28
CA THR A 48 5.78 4.71 -1.79
C THR A 48 4.88 3.51 -2.13
N ALA A 49 5.47 2.41 -2.60
CA ALA A 49 4.78 1.12 -2.73
C ALA A 49 5.37 0.09 -1.77
N LEU A 50 4.51 -0.63 -1.05
CA LEU A 50 4.88 -1.77 -0.20
C LEU A 50 4.38 -3.07 -0.82
N ILE A 51 5.29 -3.99 -1.10
CA ILE A 51 4.99 -5.30 -1.70
C ILE A 51 5.09 -6.35 -0.59
N SER A 52 3.97 -6.80 -0.06
CA SER A 52 3.93 -7.88 0.94
C SER A 52 3.72 -9.22 0.25
N HIS A 53 4.60 -10.19 0.48
CA HIS A 53 4.59 -11.45 -0.26
C HIS A 53 5.14 -12.64 0.53
N PRO A 54 4.85 -13.89 0.13
CA PRO A 54 5.52 -15.07 0.68
C PRO A 54 7.02 -15.04 0.32
N ALA A 55 7.87 -15.64 1.16
CA ALA A 55 9.33 -15.66 0.93
C ALA A 55 9.73 -16.26 -0.44
N ALA A 56 8.94 -17.17 -0.98
CA ALA A 56 9.21 -17.86 -2.25
C ALA A 56 9.00 -17.01 -3.51
N LEU A 57 8.35 -15.83 -3.41
CA LEU A 57 8.05 -14.97 -4.58
C LEU A 57 9.23 -14.05 -4.97
N HIS A 58 10.47 -14.39 -4.59
CA HIS A 58 11.61 -13.47 -4.74
C HIS A 58 11.93 -13.13 -6.20
N ASP A 59 11.83 -14.11 -7.10
CA ASP A 59 12.27 -13.98 -8.49
C ASP A 59 11.39 -13.03 -9.32
N ASP A 60 10.11 -12.87 -8.94
CA ASP A 60 9.17 -12.00 -9.66
C ASP A 60 9.22 -10.53 -9.22
N LEU A 61 10.01 -10.18 -8.19
CA LEU A 61 10.03 -8.81 -7.63
C LEU A 61 10.52 -7.76 -8.64
N THR A 62 11.46 -8.12 -9.52
CA THR A 62 11.95 -7.23 -10.59
C THR A 62 10.82 -6.87 -11.55
N ILE A 63 10.03 -7.87 -11.96
CA ILE A 63 8.91 -7.72 -12.89
C ILE A 63 7.78 -6.90 -12.23
N ILE A 64 7.46 -7.18 -10.96
CA ILE A 64 6.48 -6.41 -10.19
C ILE A 64 6.93 -4.95 -10.09
N THR A 65 8.20 -4.70 -9.74
CA THR A 65 8.77 -3.35 -9.60
C THR A 65 8.68 -2.56 -10.90
N ALA A 66 9.09 -3.16 -12.02
CA ALA A 66 8.98 -2.54 -13.34
C ALA A 66 7.52 -2.24 -13.72
N THR A 67 6.61 -3.19 -13.44
CA THR A 67 5.18 -3.00 -13.71
C THR A 67 4.59 -1.84 -12.91
N LEU A 68 4.95 -1.71 -11.63
CA LEU A 68 4.51 -0.60 -10.79
C LEU A 68 5.01 0.75 -11.31
N LEU A 69 6.27 0.82 -11.77
CA LEU A 69 6.84 2.04 -12.34
C LEU A 69 6.18 2.45 -13.66
N ASN A 70 5.67 1.48 -14.44
CA ASN A 70 4.86 1.77 -15.62
C ASN A 70 3.46 2.29 -15.26
N CYS A 71 2.95 2.00 -14.05
CA CYS A 71 1.64 2.46 -13.59
C CYS A 71 1.70 3.85 -12.94
N HIS A 72 2.77 4.13 -12.17
CA HIS A 72 2.94 5.37 -11.42
C HIS A 72 4.40 5.63 -11.07
N SER A 73 4.76 6.92 -10.98
CA SER A 73 6.07 7.33 -10.49
C SER A 73 6.16 7.15 -8.98
N PHE A 74 6.65 6.01 -8.54
CA PHE A 74 6.99 5.74 -7.15
C PHE A 74 8.41 6.20 -6.86
N ASP A 75 8.63 6.95 -5.78
CA ASP A 75 9.96 7.33 -5.28
C ASP A 75 10.62 6.15 -4.54
N LEU A 76 9.82 5.40 -3.79
CA LEU A 76 10.25 4.30 -2.94
C LEU A 76 9.43 3.04 -3.23
N ILE A 77 10.10 1.90 -3.42
CA ILE A 77 9.44 0.58 -3.52
C ILE A 77 10.13 -0.35 -2.52
N VAL A 78 9.34 -0.96 -1.64
CA VAL A 78 9.82 -1.83 -0.56
C VAL A 78 9.22 -3.23 -0.70
N SER A 79 10.08 -4.25 -0.72
CA SER A 79 9.71 -5.65 -0.57
C SER A 79 9.57 -5.98 0.92
N ARG A 80 8.49 -6.67 1.28
CA ARG A 80 8.12 -7.08 2.65
C ARG A 80 7.80 -8.58 2.66
N PRO A 81 8.83 -9.44 2.60
CA PRO A 81 8.65 -10.88 2.69
C PRO A 81 8.10 -11.30 4.05
N GLN A 82 7.21 -12.29 4.08
CA GLN A 82 6.72 -12.86 5.34
C GLN A 82 7.87 -13.41 6.18
N LYS A 83 7.85 -13.10 7.49
CA LYS A 83 8.83 -13.57 8.49
C LYS A 83 10.28 -13.15 8.21
N GLN A 84 10.48 -12.12 7.38
CA GLN A 84 11.79 -11.61 7.01
C GLN A 84 11.78 -10.07 7.03
N PRO A 85 12.93 -9.41 7.22
CA PRO A 85 12.99 -7.95 7.23
C PRO A 85 12.65 -7.38 5.85
N ALA A 86 12.07 -6.18 5.86
CA ALA A 86 11.78 -5.43 4.65
C ALA A 86 13.07 -5.01 3.93
N LYS A 87 13.02 -4.91 2.59
CA LYS A 87 14.14 -4.53 1.73
C LYS A 87 13.71 -3.46 0.74
N VAL A 88 14.54 -2.45 0.55
CA VAL A 88 14.32 -1.43 -0.48
C VAL A 88 14.67 -2.03 -1.85
N LEU A 89 13.73 -1.97 -2.79
CA LEU A 89 13.93 -2.34 -4.20
C LEU A 89 14.22 -1.12 -5.08
N ARG A 90 13.73 0.06 -4.69
CA ARG A 90 13.95 1.33 -5.38
C ARG A 90 13.96 2.49 -4.38
N GLY A 91 14.84 3.46 -4.62
CA GLY A 91 14.93 4.68 -3.81
C GLY A 91 15.84 4.50 -2.60
N THR A 92 15.72 5.42 -1.64
CA THR A 92 16.52 5.42 -0.41
C THR A 92 15.62 5.15 0.78
N ALA A 93 16.08 4.32 1.72
CA ALA A 93 15.35 4.10 2.96
C ALA A 93 15.17 5.45 3.70
N PRO A 94 13.94 5.83 4.07
CA PRO A 94 13.71 7.09 4.75
C PRO A 94 14.27 7.02 6.17
N THR A 95 14.83 8.14 6.62
CA THR A 95 15.37 8.31 7.99
C THR A 95 14.35 8.86 8.97
N ILE A 96 13.19 9.30 8.47
CA ILE A 96 12.05 9.82 9.24
C ILE A 96 10.74 9.20 8.71
N PRO A 97 9.67 9.13 9.53
CA PRO A 97 8.36 8.69 9.06
C PRO A 97 7.87 9.54 7.87
N LEU A 98 7.22 8.88 6.91
CA LEU A 98 6.67 9.54 5.73
C LEU A 98 5.24 9.98 5.98
N GLU A 99 4.87 11.19 5.56
CA GLU A 99 3.50 11.68 5.63
C GLU A 99 2.66 11.18 4.44
N VAL A 100 1.46 10.71 4.75
CA VAL A 100 0.48 10.24 3.77
C VAL A 100 -0.92 10.77 4.10
N LEU A 101 -1.83 10.69 3.14
CA LEU A 101 -3.21 11.15 3.26
C LEU A 101 -4.20 9.99 3.12
N ASP A 102 -5.11 9.91 4.10
CA ASP A 102 -6.31 9.09 4.03
C ASP A 102 -7.54 9.96 4.32
N ASN A 103 -8.35 10.24 3.29
CA ASN A 103 -9.54 11.08 3.36
C ASN A 103 -9.30 12.47 4.02
N HIS A 104 -8.26 13.17 3.54
CA HIS A 104 -7.80 14.49 3.99
C HIS A 104 -7.18 14.52 5.40
N ILE A 105 -6.97 13.36 6.03
CA ILE A 105 -6.28 13.24 7.30
C ILE A 105 -4.84 12.82 7.03
N LYS A 106 -3.89 13.51 7.66
CA LYS A 106 -2.47 13.19 7.60
C LYS A 106 -2.14 12.06 8.57
N PHE A 107 -1.40 11.08 8.07
CA PHE A 107 -0.83 9.99 8.86
C PHE A 107 0.67 9.91 8.61
N GLN A 108 1.40 9.37 9.59
CA GLN A 108 2.80 9.02 9.43
C GLN A 108 2.92 7.52 9.23
N ILE A 109 3.81 7.11 8.33
CA ILE A 109 4.13 5.70 8.12
C ILE A 109 5.64 5.43 8.18
N GLU A 110 5.98 4.19 8.53
CA GLU A 110 7.35 3.68 8.55
C GLU A 110 7.47 2.49 7.58
N PRO A 111 7.85 2.72 6.30
CA PRO A 111 7.79 1.70 5.24
C PRO A 111 8.57 0.40 5.52
N LEU A 112 9.68 0.50 6.27
CA LEU A 112 10.55 -0.65 6.58
C LEU A 112 10.19 -1.33 7.90
N ALA A 113 9.37 -0.71 8.76
CA ALA A 113 8.98 -1.31 10.03
C ALA A 113 8.10 -2.55 9.81
N ALA A 114 8.02 -3.43 10.81
CA ALA A 114 7.15 -4.62 10.75
C ALA A 114 5.67 -4.24 10.58
N ASN A 115 5.26 -3.11 11.16
CA ASN A 115 3.98 -2.46 10.92
C ASN A 115 4.23 -1.06 10.33
N PRO A 116 3.68 -0.73 9.15
CA PRO A 116 3.85 0.59 8.55
C PRO A 116 3.16 1.72 9.32
N GLY A 117 2.24 1.43 10.25
CA GLY A 117 1.57 2.43 11.08
C GLY A 117 0.18 2.85 10.61
N LEU A 118 -0.26 2.46 9.41
CA LEU A 118 -1.61 2.72 8.90
C LEU A 118 -2.24 1.46 8.29
N TYR A 119 -3.36 1.03 8.85
CA TYR A 119 -4.17 -0.08 8.33
C TYR A 119 -5.18 0.42 7.30
N LEU A 120 -4.97 0.12 6.01
CA LEU A 120 -5.79 0.65 4.91
C LEU A 120 -7.22 0.10 4.92
N ASP A 121 -7.40 -1.15 5.34
CA ASP A 121 -8.68 -1.83 5.50
C ASP A 121 -9.56 -1.22 6.60
N ALA A 122 -8.97 -0.56 7.59
CA ALA A 122 -9.71 0.17 8.63
C ALA A 122 -10.24 1.55 8.16
N ARG A 123 -10.06 1.95 6.90
CA ARG A 123 -10.59 3.22 6.36
C ARG A 123 -12.10 3.40 6.53
N PRO A 124 -12.96 2.39 6.26
CA PRO A 124 -14.40 2.54 6.45
C PRO A 124 -14.73 2.86 7.91
N VAL A 125 -14.05 2.21 8.86
CA VAL A 125 -14.21 2.47 10.30
C VAL A 125 -13.74 3.88 10.67
N ARG A 126 -12.58 4.32 10.18
CA ARG A 126 -12.11 5.71 10.38
C ARG A 126 -13.09 6.74 9.82
N THR A 127 -13.66 6.47 8.66
CA THR A 127 -14.66 7.34 8.01
C THR A 127 -15.94 7.40 8.84
N TRP A 128 -16.43 6.25 9.29
CA TRP A 128 -17.59 6.17 10.17
C TRP A 128 -17.33 6.92 11.47
N LEU A 129 -16.18 6.71 12.13
CA LEU A 129 -15.83 7.40 13.36
C LEU A 129 -15.86 8.92 13.19
N LYS A 130 -15.22 9.44 12.13
CA LYS A 130 -15.23 10.87 11.80
C LYS A 130 -16.65 11.45 11.68
N GLN A 131 -17.60 10.67 11.15
CA GLN A 131 -18.99 11.09 10.97
C GLN A 131 -19.84 10.99 12.24
N HIS A 132 -19.42 10.21 13.25
CA HIS A 132 -20.26 9.85 14.40
C HIS A 132 -19.66 10.22 15.77
N SER A 133 -18.45 10.76 15.82
CA SER A 133 -17.75 11.09 17.07
C SER A 133 -17.93 12.53 17.57
N GLU A 134 -18.66 13.38 16.85
CA GLU A 134 -18.85 14.77 17.25
C GLU A 134 -19.50 14.87 18.64
N ASN A 135 -18.92 15.71 19.51
CA ASN A 135 -19.34 15.93 20.90
C ASN A 135 -19.39 14.64 21.76
N ARG A 136 -18.60 13.62 21.44
CA ARG A 136 -18.49 12.37 22.21
C ARG A 136 -17.10 12.20 22.81
N ARG A 137 -17.04 11.53 23.96
CA ARG A 137 -15.79 11.01 24.53
C ARG A 137 -15.53 9.63 23.94
N ILE A 138 -14.43 9.49 23.22
CA ILE A 138 -14.05 8.24 22.53
C ILE A 138 -12.91 7.57 23.29
N LEU A 139 -13.07 6.28 23.58
CA LEU A 139 -12.01 5.41 24.08
C LEU A 139 -11.51 4.56 22.90
N ASN A 140 -10.21 4.65 22.61
CA ASN A 140 -9.52 3.82 21.64
C ASN A 140 -8.52 2.93 22.40
N LEU A 141 -8.82 1.62 22.49
CA LEU A 141 -8.06 0.63 23.28
C LEU A 141 -6.89 0.04 22.51
#